data_AF-A0A8J2M5B1-F1
#
_entry.id   AF-A0A8J2M5B1-F1
#
_cell.length_a   1.000
_cell.length_b   1.000
_cell.length_c   1.000
_cell.angle_alpha   90.00
_cell.angle_beta   90.00
_cell.angle_gamma   90.00
#
_symmetry.space_group_name_H-M   'P 1'
#
loop_
_entity.id
_entity.type
_entity.pdbx_description
1 polymer ?
#
loop_
_entity_poly.entity_id
_entity_poly.type
_entity_poly.pdbx_seq_one_letter_code
_entity_poly.pdbx_strand_id
1 'polypeptide(L)'
;MGYVQHMRKNPLEIALSIFQLQGVLNLCFLIYWDRNSVGDKLRQRLQATSTGVGVLRRKTLLDNIHFGAIIFGTIISIFMIAYKIIRIIANNYSPIVKVPLNFNLPHYFHWLFVGIFVYVAFSYSAIYAEVYSLISIICAEYRALNDDFANDYNTYQLPVIKHYVTAHWTISRSHALFGRSLSLWMSFHLSTSALSCIYLLRSVPNLIDQLLALEPITVAVLICTLLLILIVISQIISSLVICLLLCHDITHFRYLLIVLIAGTTALQEQTYSVAIAYINHLYRNRVGVSFFEITIIDRRFIEKAVTIVLLITAIYYFNGYDKYLIDSCSKIVSGLQDAT
;
A
#
# COMPACT_ATOMS: atom_id res chain seq x y z
N MET A 1 29.08 37.14 12.76
CA MET A 1 29.13 36.12 11.70
C MET A 1 27.87 35.29 11.83
N GLY A 2 26.89 35.54 10.95
CA GLY A 2 25.52 35.04 11.10
C GLY A 2 25.43 33.54 10.80
N TYR A 3 25.01 32.75 11.78
CA TYR A 3 24.58 31.38 11.54
C TYR A 3 23.27 31.43 10.76
N VAL A 4 23.34 31.13 9.47
CA VAL A 4 22.18 30.73 8.67
C VAL A 4 21.70 29.42 9.28
N GLN A 5 20.76 29.52 10.21
CA GLN A 5 20.01 28.41 10.77
C GLN A 5 19.14 27.86 9.64
N HIS A 6 19.72 26.96 8.83
CA HIS A 6 18.99 26.24 7.80
C HIS A 6 17.77 25.60 8.49
N MET A 7 16.56 26.02 8.11
CA MET A 7 15.29 25.46 8.56
C MET A 7 15.23 23.97 8.23
N ARG A 8 15.81 23.13 9.09
CA ARG A 8 15.72 21.68 8.99
C ARG A 8 14.33 21.32 9.50
N LYS A 9 13.34 21.27 8.60
CA LYS A 9 11.98 20.83 8.92
C LYS A 9 12.04 19.49 9.66
N ASN A 10 11.29 19.37 10.76
CA ASN A 10 11.29 18.17 11.60
C ASN A 10 10.79 16.97 10.79
N PRO A 11 11.59 15.90 10.60
CA PRO A 11 11.19 14.74 9.79
C PRO A 11 9.87 14.10 10.26
N LEU A 12 9.56 14.17 11.56
CA LEU A 12 8.30 13.68 12.12
C LEU A 12 7.07 14.48 11.67
N GLU A 13 7.22 15.79 11.46
CA GLU A 13 6.13 16.64 10.96
C GLU A 13 5.79 16.34 9.53
N ILE A 14 6.83 16.07 8.74
CA ILE A 14 6.67 15.71 7.35
C ILE A 14 5.96 14.37 7.26
N ALA A 15 6.38 13.35 8.02
CA ALA A 15 5.69 12.06 8.07
C ALA A 15 4.21 12.20 8.44
N LEU A 16 3.89 12.95 9.52
CA LEU A 16 2.50 13.19 9.93
C LEU A 16 1.67 13.93 8.88
N SER A 17 2.27 14.88 8.18
CA SER A 17 1.60 15.61 7.10
C SER A 17 1.33 14.69 5.91
N ILE A 18 2.21 13.74 5.61
CA ILE A 18 2.01 12.72 4.57
C ILE A 18 0.86 11.79 4.95
N PHE A 19 0.76 11.33 6.20
CA PHE A 19 -0.38 10.53 6.64
C PHE A 19 -1.70 11.31 6.60
N GLN A 20 -1.69 12.60 6.95
CA GLN A 20 -2.87 13.44 6.81
C GLN A 20 -3.29 13.55 5.34
N LEU A 21 -2.34 13.74 4.43
CA LEU A 21 -2.60 13.77 2.99
C LEU A 21 -3.17 12.44 2.49
N GLN A 22 -2.62 11.31 2.94
CA GLN A 22 -3.14 9.97 2.64
C GLN A 22 -4.60 9.83 3.05
N GLY A 23 -4.97 10.22 4.27
CA GLY A 23 -6.36 10.13 4.67
C GLY A 23 -7.27 11.09 3.89
N VAL A 24 -6.82 12.29 3.52
CA VAL A 24 -7.64 13.20 2.70
C VAL A 24 -7.94 12.56 1.35
N LEU A 25 -6.95 11.88 0.77
CA LEU A 25 -7.11 11.17 -0.49
C LEU A 25 -7.97 9.91 -0.35
N ASN A 26 -7.88 9.21 0.78
CA ASN A 26 -8.81 8.12 1.10
C ASN A 26 -10.25 8.61 1.13
N LEU A 27 -10.51 9.73 1.80
CA LEU A 27 -11.83 10.34 1.84
C LEU A 27 -12.32 10.74 0.43
N CYS A 28 -11.46 11.39 -0.36
CA CYS A 28 -11.80 11.74 -1.75
C CYS A 28 -12.11 10.50 -2.59
N PHE A 29 -11.34 9.42 -2.41
CA PHE A 29 -11.58 8.16 -3.10
C PHE A 29 -12.90 7.53 -2.67
N LEU A 30 -13.21 7.49 -1.38
CA LEU A 30 -14.48 6.97 -0.86
C LEU A 30 -15.68 7.76 -1.42
N ILE A 31 -15.60 9.09 -1.46
CA ILE A 31 -16.64 9.94 -2.06
C ILE A 31 -16.80 9.64 -3.56
N TYR A 32 -15.68 9.52 -4.28
CA TYR A 32 -15.69 9.13 -5.70
C TYR A 32 -16.30 7.74 -5.89
N TRP A 33 -15.97 6.79 -5.01
CA TRP A 33 -16.39 5.40 -5.06
C TRP A 33 -17.91 5.26 -4.87
N ASP A 34 -18.42 5.93 -3.85
CA ASP A 34 -19.84 5.98 -3.50
C ASP A 34 -20.65 6.66 -4.60
N ARG A 35 -20.23 7.86 -5.04
CA ARG A 35 -20.93 8.63 -6.09
C ARG A 35 -21.02 7.89 -7.42
N ASN A 36 -20.03 7.04 -7.73
CA ASN A 36 -20.04 6.25 -8.96
C ASN A 36 -20.70 4.88 -8.80
N SER A 37 -21.17 4.53 -7.60
CA SER A 37 -21.80 3.24 -7.26
C SER A 37 -20.95 2.07 -7.76
N VAL A 38 -19.63 2.14 -7.54
CA VAL A 38 -18.67 1.19 -8.13
C VAL A 38 -18.97 -0.24 -7.68
N GLY A 39 -19.30 -0.43 -6.40
CA GLY A 39 -19.71 -1.73 -5.85
C GLY A 39 -20.96 -2.30 -6.54
N ASP A 40 -21.99 -1.48 -6.74
CA ASP A 40 -23.22 -1.91 -7.42
C ASP A 40 -22.98 -2.26 -8.87
N LYS A 41 -22.19 -1.46 -9.59
CA LYS A 41 -21.81 -1.74 -10.99
C LYS A 41 -21.01 -3.04 -11.11
N LEU A 42 -20.12 -3.32 -10.16
CA LEU A 42 -19.42 -4.60 -10.11
C LEU A 42 -20.40 -5.75 -9.88
N ARG A 43 -21.29 -5.63 -8.88
CA ARG A 43 -22.27 -6.67 -8.57
C ARG A 43 -23.19 -6.96 -9.75
N GLN A 44 -23.72 -5.92 -10.38
CA GLN A 44 -24.57 -6.03 -11.58
C GLN A 44 -23.82 -6.72 -12.72
N ARG A 45 -22.54 -6.40 -12.93
CA ARG A 45 -21.75 -7.06 -13.96
C ARG A 45 -21.48 -8.52 -13.64
N LEU A 46 -21.08 -8.85 -12.42
CA LEU A 46 -20.88 -10.24 -12.01
C LEU A 46 -22.16 -11.05 -12.25
N GLN A 47 -23.32 -10.53 -11.82
CA GLN A 47 -24.62 -11.15 -12.06
C GLN A 47 -24.96 -11.28 -13.55
N ALA A 48 -24.74 -10.23 -14.34
CA ALA A 48 -25.02 -10.23 -15.78
C ALA A 48 -24.16 -11.23 -16.55
N THR A 49 -22.99 -11.58 -16.03
CA THR A 49 -22.03 -12.46 -16.71
C THR A 49 -22.17 -13.92 -16.29
N SER A 50 -23.20 -14.26 -15.50
CA SER A 50 -23.39 -15.57 -14.87
C SER A 50 -22.14 -16.03 -14.09
N THR A 51 -21.34 -15.07 -13.66
CA THR A 51 -20.16 -15.24 -12.80
C THR A 51 -20.54 -14.80 -11.38
N GLY A 52 -19.82 -15.22 -10.35
CA GLY A 52 -20.25 -15.09 -8.95
C GLY A 52 -20.13 -16.39 -8.17
N VAL A 53 -19.82 -17.50 -8.85
CA VAL A 53 -19.53 -18.79 -8.21
C VAL A 53 -18.29 -18.67 -7.32
N GLY A 54 -17.31 -17.85 -7.70
CA GLY A 54 -16.13 -17.60 -6.87
C GLY A 54 -16.48 -16.90 -5.56
N VAL A 55 -17.33 -15.88 -5.62
CA VAL A 55 -17.85 -15.19 -4.42
C VAL A 55 -18.60 -16.16 -3.51
N LEU A 56 -19.46 -17.02 -4.05
CA LEU A 56 -20.22 -17.99 -3.26
C LEU A 56 -19.32 -19.08 -2.64
N ARG A 57 -18.43 -19.69 -3.44
CA ARG A 57 -17.52 -20.75 -2.97
C ARG A 57 -16.53 -20.26 -1.92
N ARG A 58 -16.17 -18.97 -1.95
CA ARG A 58 -15.14 -18.39 -1.06
C ARG A 58 -15.70 -17.34 -0.10
N LYS A 59 -17.01 -17.35 0.16
CA LYS A 59 -17.69 -16.35 1.01
C LYS A 59 -17.01 -16.16 2.37
N THR A 60 -16.75 -17.25 3.11
CA THR A 60 -16.10 -17.17 4.43
C THR A 60 -14.71 -16.54 4.37
N LEU A 61 -13.94 -16.82 3.31
CA LEU A 61 -12.62 -16.21 3.11
C LEU A 61 -12.75 -14.70 2.82
N LEU A 62 -13.73 -14.31 1.99
CA LEU A 62 -13.99 -12.91 1.68
C LEU A 62 -14.44 -12.13 2.91
N ASP A 63 -15.35 -12.70 3.71
CA ASP A 63 -15.83 -12.11 4.96
C ASP A 63 -14.66 -11.91 5.95
N ASN A 64 -13.77 -12.90 6.07
CA ASN A 64 -12.58 -12.81 6.92
C ASN A 64 -11.60 -11.73 6.43
N ILE A 65 -11.38 -11.60 5.12
CA ILE A 65 -10.51 -10.56 4.56
C ILE A 65 -11.10 -9.18 4.82
N HIS A 66 -12.41 -9.01 4.60
CA HIS A 66 -13.10 -7.75 4.85
C HIS A 66 -13.02 -7.35 6.33
N PHE A 67 -13.33 -8.28 7.23
CA PHE A 67 -13.23 -8.06 8.67
C PHE A 67 -11.80 -7.75 9.13
N GLY A 68 -10.82 -8.49 8.61
CA GLY A 68 -9.40 -8.24 8.87
C GLY A 68 -8.96 -6.85 8.39
N ALA A 69 -9.43 -6.40 7.23
CA ALA A 69 -9.14 -5.07 6.70
C ALA A 69 -9.74 -3.95 7.57
N ILE A 70 -10.97 -4.14 8.08
CA ILE A 70 -11.61 -3.22 9.03
C ILE A 70 -10.79 -3.14 10.33
N ILE A 71 -10.41 -4.27 10.91
CA ILE A 71 -9.61 -4.30 12.15
C ILE A 71 -8.29 -3.58 11.92
N PHE A 72 -7.59 -3.93 10.85
CA PHE A 72 -6.28 -3.35 10.55
C PHE A 72 -6.36 -1.84 10.31
N GLY A 73 -7.32 -1.37 9.51
CA GLY A 73 -7.54 0.05 9.27
C GLY A 73 -7.98 0.81 10.53
N THR A 74 -8.73 0.17 11.43
CA THR A 74 -9.11 0.74 12.72
C THR A 74 -7.91 0.87 13.65
N ILE A 75 -7.05 -0.15 13.72
CA ILE A 75 -5.79 -0.09 14.48
C ILE A 75 -4.91 1.05 13.97
N ILE A 76 -4.76 1.19 12.65
CA ILE A 76 -4.03 2.32 12.04
C ILE A 76 -4.63 3.66 12.49
N SER A 77 -5.96 3.80 12.39
CA SER A 77 -6.66 5.05 12.74
C SER A 77 -6.41 5.44 14.19
N ILE A 78 -6.60 4.50 15.13
CA ILE A 78 -6.37 4.71 16.56
C ILE A 78 -4.92 5.09 16.82
N PHE A 79 -3.98 4.38 16.20
CA PHE A 79 -2.56 4.60 16.41
C PHE A 79 -2.10 5.97 15.89
N MET A 80 -2.59 6.39 14.72
CA MET A 80 -2.34 7.71 14.15
C MET A 80 -2.86 8.83 15.07
N ILE A 81 -4.07 8.68 15.61
CA ILE A 81 -4.68 9.64 16.54
C ILE A 81 -3.88 9.69 17.84
N ALA A 82 -3.59 8.54 18.44
CA ALA A 82 -2.83 8.44 19.69
C ALA A 82 -1.44 9.08 19.53
N TYR A 83 -0.75 8.80 18.43
CA TYR A 83 0.56 9.38 18.13
C TYR A 83 0.50 10.91 18.01
N LYS A 84 -0.52 11.45 17.33
CA LYS A 84 -0.72 12.91 17.22
C LYS A 84 -0.95 13.55 18.59
N ILE A 85 -1.75 12.93 19.46
CA ILE A 85 -2.03 13.43 20.82
C ILE A 85 -0.76 13.40 21.68
N ILE A 86 -0.05 12.26 21.73
CA ILE A 86 1.20 12.12 22.50
C ILE A 86 2.21 13.19 22.09
N ARG A 87 2.28 13.52 20.80
CA ARG A 87 3.18 14.55 20.28
C ARG A 87 2.79 15.96 20.70
N ILE A 88 1.50 16.28 20.73
CA ILE A 88 1.02 17.58 21.23
C ILE A 88 1.40 17.73 22.71
N ILE A 89 1.24 16.66 23.50
CA ILE A 89 1.66 16.63 24.91
C ILE A 89 3.18 16.82 25.00
N ALA A 90 3.98 16.06 24.25
CA ALA A 90 5.44 16.17 24.26
C ALA A 90 5.94 17.60 23.95
N ASN A 91 5.33 18.27 22.98
CA ASN A 91 5.68 19.64 22.60
C ASN A 91 5.33 20.68 23.69
N ASN A 92 4.29 20.43 24.49
CA ASN A 92 3.86 21.35 25.55
C ASN A 92 4.64 21.16 26.87
N TYR A 93 5.11 19.94 27.15
CA TYR A 93 5.75 19.58 28.42
C TYR A 93 7.29 19.60 28.39
N SER A 94 7.96 19.41 27.23
CA SER A 94 9.43 19.39 27.16
C SER A 94 10.00 20.65 26.47
N PRO A 95 10.88 21.44 27.13
CA PRO A 95 11.54 22.59 26.52
C PRO A 95 12.57 22.19 25.44
N ILE A 96 13.02 20.93 25.43
CA ILE A 96 14.01 20.39 24.48
C ILE A 96 13.35 19.97 23.15
N VAL A 97 12.06 19.63 23.18
CA VAL A 97 11.25 19.25 22.00
C VAL A 97 10.45 20.45 21.45
N LYS A 98 10.73 21.68 21.90
CA LYS A 98 10.13 22.89 21.34
C LYS A 98 10.52 23.05 19.88
N VAL A 99 9.70 22.51 19.00
CA VAL A 99 9.64 22.96 17.61
C VAL A 99 9.11 24.39 17.66
N PRO A 100 9.81 25.38 17.09
CA PRO A 100 9.23 26.68 16.89
C PRO A 100 8.09 26.51 15.89
N LEU A 101 6.86 26.32 16.38
CA LEU A 101 5.66 26.50 15.58
C LEU A 101 5.53 27.99 15.32
N ASN A 102 6.30 28.48 14.36
CA ASN A 102 6.19 29.83 13.83
C ASN A 102 4.98 29.90 12.88
N PHE A 103 3.82 29.49 13.37
CA PHE A 103 2.56 29.77 12.73
C PHE A 103 1.90 30.88 13.53
N ASN A 104 1.93 32.10 12.98
CA ASN A 104 1.05 33.21 13.35
C ASN A 104 -0.43 32.88 13.02
N LEU A 105 -0.89 31.65 13.27
CA LEU A 105 -2.30 31.29 13.16
C LEU A 105 -2.92 31.34 14.56
N PRO A 106 -4.10 31.97 14.73
CA PRO A 106 -4.84 31.95 15.98
C PRO A 106 -4.98 30.53 16.54
N HIS A 107 -4.89 30.38 17.86
CA HIS A 107 -4.95 29.09 18.57
C HIS A 107 -6.14 28.20 18.17
N TYR A 108 -7.26 28.82 17.74
CA TYR A 108 -8.44 28.15 17.18
C TYR A 108 -8.19 27.30 15.94
N PHE A 109 -7.25 27.70 15.07
CA PHE A 109 -6.95 26.92 13.86
C PHE A 109 -6.15 25.65 14.16
N HIS A 110 -5.39 25.61 15.26
CA HIS A 110 -4.67 24.41 15.67
C HIS A 110 -5.62 23.25 15.96
N TRP A 111 -6.68 23.51 16.73
CA TRP A 111 -7.70 22.52 17.05
C TRP A 111 -8.51 22.10 15.83
N LEU A 112 -8.75 23.01 14.88
CA LEU A 112 -9.36 22.68 13.60
C LEU A 112 -8.49 21.67 12.81
N PHE A 113 -7.18 21.88 12.73
CA PHE A 113 -6.27 20.94 12.05
C PHE A 113 -6.22 19.56 12.73
N VAL A 114 -6.27 19.52 14.06
CA VAL A 114 -6.35 18.27 14.82
C VAL A 114 -7.68 17.57 14.57
N GLY A 115 -8.80 18.30 14.56
CA GLY A 115 -10.12 17.76 14.23
C GLY A 115 -10.19 17.18 12.81
N ILE A 116 -9.64 17.91 11.81
CA ILE A 116 -9.51 17.42 10.44
C ILE A 116 -8.69 16.14 10.41
N PHE A 117 -7.54 16.10 11.11
CA PHE A 117 -6.69 14.92 11.16
C PHE A 117 -7.40 13.70 11.74
N VAL A 118 -8.15 13.86 12.84
CA VAL A 118 -8.93 12.78 13.46
C VAL A 118 -10.03 12.29 12.51
N TYR A 119 -10.79 13.21 11.92
CA TYR A 119 -11.84 12.86 10.96
C TYR A 119 -11.28 12.08 9.77
N VAL A 120 -10.16 12.55 9.24
CA VAL A 120 -9.46 11.96 8.12
C VAL A 120 -8.83 10.60 8.48
N ALA A 121 -8.39 10.39 9.72
CA ALA A 121 -7.84 9.11 10.16
C ALA A 121 -8.87 7.97 10.03
N PHE A 122 -10.15 8.22 10.32
CA PHE A 122 -11.21 7.21 10.18
C PHE A 122 -11.41 6.71 8.74
N SER A 123 -11.02 7.49 7.74
CA SER A 123 -11.10 7.07 6.34
C SER A 123 -10.24 5.84 6.02
N TYR A 124 -9.19 5.55 6.81
CA TYR A 124 -8.34 4.38 6.62
C TYR A 124 -9.10 3.07 6.82
N SER A 125 -9.98 3.00 7.83
CA SER A 125 -10.76 1.77 8.06
C SER A 125 -11.69 1.47 6.88
N ALA A 126 -12.46 2.45 6.46
CA ALA A 126 -13.42 2.30 5.37
C ALA A 126 -12.75 1.96 4.03
N ILE A 127 -11.69 2.67 3.66
CA ILE A 127 -11.07 2.47 2.35
C ILE A 127 -10.32 1.15 2.24
N TYR A 128 -9.65 0.69 3.30
CA TYR A 128 -8.97 -0.60 3.29
C TYR A 128 -10.00 -1.72 3.19
N ALA A 129 -11.13 -1.62 3.92
CA ALA A 129 -12.21 -2.59 3.80
C ALA A 129 -12.78 -2.68 2.38
N GLU A 130 -13.02 -1.54 1.73
CA GLU A 130 -13.52 -1.46 0.35
C GLU A 130 -12.53 -2.02 -0.67
N VAL A 131 -11.29 -1.52 -0.66
CA VAL A 131 -10.27 -1.89 -1.65
C VAL A 131 -9.88 -3.37 -1.54
N TYR A 132 -9.67 -3.86 -0.32
CA TYR A 132 -9.27 -5.25 -0.11
C TYR A 132 -10.41 -6.22 -0.42
N SER A 133 -11.66 -5.87 -0.07
CA SER A 133 -12.83 -6.66 -0.43
C SER A 133 -12.99 -6.77 -1.95
N LEU A 134 -12.90 -5.63 -2.65
CA LEU A 134 -12.97 -5.57 -4.10
C LEU A 134 -11.95 -6.47 -4.79
N ILE A 135 -10.66 -6.33 -4.43
CA ILE A 135 -9.60 -7.13 -5.05
C ILE A 135 -9.82 -8.60 -4.74
N SER A 136 -10.24 -8.92 -3.52
CA SER A 136 -10.50 -10.30 -3.11
C SER A 136 -11.66 -10.94 -3.87
N ILE A 137 -12.73 -10.20 -4.14
CA ILE A 137 -13.86 -10.66 -4.97
C ILE A 137 -13.35 -11.05 -6.37
N ILE A 138 -12.51 -10.21 -6.97
CA ILE A 138 -12.00 -10.44 -8.33
C ILE A 138 -11.03 -11.63 -8.35
N CYS A 139 -10.12 -11.70 -7.39
CA CYS A 139 -9.25 -12.86 -7.20
C CYS A 139 -10.06 -14.14 -7.01
N ALA A 140 -11.14 -14.11 -6.23
CA ALA A 140 -12.00 -15.26 -6.01
C ALA A 140 -12.68 -15.74 -7.31
N GLU A 141 -13.13 -14.82 -8.16
CA GLU A 141 -13.70 -15.16 -9.47
C GLU A 141 -12.66 -15.75 -10.43
N TYR A 142 -11.46 -15.16 -10.51
CA TYR A 142 -10.38 -15.72 -11.34
C TYR A 142 -9.97 -17.11 -10.86
N ARG A 143 -9.83 -17.32 -9.54
CA ARG A 143 -9.50 -18.63 -8.98
C ARG A 143 -10.59 -19.65 -9.28
N ALA A 144 -11.86 -19.32 -9.07
CA ALA A 144 -12.94 -20.25 -9.37
C ALA A 144 -12.95 -20.64 -10.86
N LEU A 145 -12.75 -19.68 -11.76
CA LEU A 145 -12.67 -19.95 -13.19
C LEU A 145 -11.46 -20.83 -13.54
N ASN A 146 -10.30 -20.56 -12.93
CA ASN A 146 -9.08 -21.35 -13.13
C ASN A 146 -9.27 -22.79 -12.62
N ASP A 147 -9.89 -22.95 -11.45
CA ASP A 147 -10.19 -24.25 -10.84
C ASP A 147 -11.18 -25.04 -11.71
N ASP A 148 -12.26 -24.40 -12.19
CA ASP A 148 -13.25 -25.04 -13.06
C ASP A 148 -12.62 -25.45 -14.41
N PHE A 149 -11.82 -24.57 -15.02
CA PHE A 149 -11.10 -24.88 -16.27
C PHE A 149 -10.12 -26.05 -16.11
N ALA A 150 -9.35 -26.08 -15.02
CA ALA A 150 -8.35 -27.12 -14.80
C ALA A 150 -8.98 -28.51 -14.57
N ASN A 151 -10.18 -28.56 -14.01
CA ASN A 151 -10.87 -29.81 -13.68
C ASN A 151 -11.87 -30.27 -14.75
N ASP A 152 -12.20 -29.42 -15.73
CA ASP A 152 -13.15 -29.76 -16.79
C ASP A 152 -12.49 -30.58 -17.90
N TYR A 153 -12.81 -31.88 -17.93
CA TYR A 153 -12.31 -32.83 -18.92
C TYR A 153 -12.71 -32.48 -20.35
N ASN A 154 -13.76 -31.66 -20.58
CA ASN A 154 -14.26 -31.33 -21.92
C ASN A 154 -13.63 -30.07 -22.52
N THR A 155 -12.60 -29.50 -21.89
CA THR A 155 -11.91 -28.28 -22.34
C THR A 155 -11.25 -28.40 -23.72
N TYR A 156 -11.08 -29.61 -24.25
CA TYR A 156 -10.66 -29.85 -25.64
C TYR A 156 -11.71 -29.46 -26.68
N GLN A 157 -12.99 -29.37 -26.30
CA GLN A 157 -14.10 -29.01 -27.18
C GLN A 157 -14.17 -27.50 -27.37
N LEU A 158 -14.34 -27.06 -28.63
CA LEU A 158 -14.40 -25.63 -28.98
C LEU A 158 -15.45 -24.83 -28.19
N PRO A 159 -16.70 -25.31 -27.98
CA PRO A 159 -17.71 -24.55 -27.23
C PRO A 159 -17.28 -24.30 -25.78
N VAL A 160 -16.63 -25.29 -25.16
CA VAL A 160 -16.21 -25.25 -23.76
C VAL A 160 -15.04 -24.28 -23.59
N ILE A 161 -13.98 -24.39 -24.40
CA ILE A 161 -12.85 -23.45 -24.30
C ILE A 161 -13.31 -22.01 -24.58
N LYS A 162 -14.21 -21.81 -25.54
CA LYS A 162 -14.75 -20.49 -25.88
C LYS A 162 -15.53 -19.89 -24.72
N HIS A 163 -16.29 -20.72 -23.99
CA HIS A 163 -16.98 -20.29 -22.79
C HIS A 163 -16.01 -19.77 -21.73
N TYR A 164 -14.98 -20.54 -21.35
CA TYR A 164 -14.00 -20.11 -20.34
C TYR A 164 -13.18 -18.88 -20.76
N VAL A 165 -12.73 -18.83 -22.02
CA VAL A 165 -12.04 -17.64 -22.57
C VAL A 165 -12.94 -16.40 -22.50
N THR A 166 -14.21 -16.54 -22.89
CA THR A 166 -15.18 -15.44 -22.84
C THR A 166 -15.45 -15.01 -21.40
N ALA A 167 -15.58 -15.95 -20.46
CA ALA A 167 -15.76 -15.66 -19.05
C ALA A 167 -14.54 -14.92 -18.48
N HIS A 168 -13.31 -15.41 -18.74
CA HIS A 168 -12.07 -14.75 -18.31
C HIS A 168 -11.96 -13.32 -18.86
N TRP A 169 -12.26 -13.15 -20.15
CA TRP A 169 -12.23 -11.86 -20.82
C TRP A 169 -13.23 -10.88 -20.19
N THR A 170 -14.41 -11.39 -19.87
CA THR A 170 -15.50 -10.60 -19.29
C THR A 170 -15.18 -10.15 -17.87
N ILE A 171 -14.61 -11.03 -17.03
CA ILE A 171 -14.09 -10.67 -15.70
C ILE A 171 -13.00 -9.59 -15.84
N SER A 172 -12.11 -9.72 -16.82
CA SER A 172 -11.05 -8.72 -17.09
C SER A 172 -11.63 -7.35 -17.46
N ARG A 173 -12.65 -7.31 -18.32
CA ARG A 173 -13.36 -6.07 -18.67
C ARG A 173 -14.12 -5.46 -17.49
N SER A 174 -14.60 -6.28 -16.56
CA SER A 174 -15.21 -5.80 -15.32
C SER A 174 -14.15 -5.16 -14.41
N HIS A 175 -13.01 -5.82 -14.21
CA HIS A 175 -11.87 -5.26 -13.47
C HIS A 175 -11.35 -3.95 -14.07
N ALA A 176 -11.24 -3.86 -15.40
CA ALA A 176 -10.73 -2.68 -16.10
C ALA A 176 -11.52 -1.38 -15.81
N LEU A 177 -12.81 -1.47 -15.44
CA LEU A 177 -13.63 -0.30 -15.13
C LEU A 177 -13.10 0.52 -13.95
N PHE A 178 -12.56 -0.17 -12.95
CA PHE A 178 -12.07 0.45 -11.72
C PHE A 178 -10.59 0.20 -11.50
N GLY A 179 -9.95 -0.61 -12.35
CA GLY A 179 -8.51 -0.88 -12.33
C GLY A 179 -7.68 0.40 -12.39
N ARG A 180 -8.12 1.44 -13.12
CA ARG A 180 -7.44 2.75 -13.16
C ARG A 180 -7.50 3.47 -11.81
N SER A 181 -8.69 3.62 -11.23
CA SER A 181 -8.86 4.26 -9.91
C SER A 181 -8.09 3.49 -8.84
N LEU A 182 -8.20 2.17 -8.83
CA LEU A 182 -7.49 1.31 -7.91
C LEU A 182 -5.97 1.42 -8.06
N SER A 183 -5.48 1.47 -9.30
CA SER A 183 -4.06 1.70 -9.61
C SER A 183 -3.56 3.02 -9.05
N LEU A 184 -4.31 4.11 -9.27
CA LEU A 184 -3.94 5.42 -8.74
C LEU A 184 -3.91 5.43 -7.21
N TRP A 185 -4.90 4.81 -6.57
CA TRP A 185 -4.94 4.67 -5.11
C TRP A 185 -3.73 3.90 -4.59
N MET A 186 -3.44 2.71 -5.15
CA MET A 186 -2.29 1.90 -4.77
C MET A 186 -0.95 2.61 -5.00
N SER A 187 -0.81 3.30 -6.12
CA SER A 187 0.41 4.06 -6.46
C SER A 187 0.67 5.17 -5.46
N PHE A 188 -0.39 5.90 -5.12
CA PHE A 188 -0.33 6.97 -4.15
C PHE A 188 0.05 6.43 -2.77
N HIS A 189 -0.63 5.37 -2.30
CA HIS A 189 -0.35 4.74 -1.01
C HIS A 189 1.06 4.18 -0.92
N LEU A 190 1.53 3.44 -1.93
CA LEU A 190 2.90 2.94 -1.95
C LEU A 190 3.93 4.08 -1.91
N SER A 191 3.72 5.14 -2.68
CA SER A 191 4.63 6.29 -2.73
C SER A 191 4.70 7.04 -1.40
N THR A 192 3.53 7.32 -0.82
CA THR A 192 3.43 8.08 0.43
C THR A 192 3.82 7.26 1.65
N SER A 193 3.55 5.96 1.67
CA SER A 193 4.04 5.06 2.72
C SER A 193 5.55 4.89 2.64
N ALA A 194 6.13 4.73 1.45
CA ALA A 194 7.59 4.70 1.29
C ALA A 194 8.25 6.01 1.75
N LEU A 195 7.68 7.16 1.36
CA LEU A 195 8.17 8.47 1.79
C LEU A 195 8.06 8.65 3.31
N SER A 196 6.92 8.28 3.91
CA SER A 196 6.70 8.32 5.36
C SER A 196 7.71 7.44 6.10
N CYS A 197 7.98 6.23 5.58
CA CYS A 197 8.97 5.32 6.14
C CYS A 197 10.36 5.96 6.20
N ILE A 198 10.80 6.60 5.11
CA ILE A 198 12.09 7.30 5.04
C ILE A 198 12.17 8.41 6.10
N TYR A 199 11.12 9.23 6.22
CA TYR A 199 11.11 10.32 7.19
C TYR A 199 11.05 9.83 8.64
N LEU A 200 10.29 8.77 8.92
CA LEU A 200 10.24 8.17 10.26
C LEU A 200 11.60 7.56 10.63
N LEU A 201 12.23 6.80 9.74
CA LEU A 201 13.58 6.27 9.97
C LEU A 201 14.62 7.38 10.21
N ARG A 202 14.49 8.51 9.47
CA ARG A 202 15.35 9.69 9.67
C ARG A 202 15.18 10.36 11.04
N SER A 203 14.05 10.15 11.70
CA SER A 203 13.78 10.72 13.02
C SER A 203 14.35 9.90 14.18
N VAL A 204 14.61 8.61 13.97
CA VAL A 204 15.04 7.67 15.03
C VAL A 204 16.38 8.07 15.69
N PRO A 205 17.45 8.43 14.96
CA PRO A 205 18.72 8.78 15.58
C PRO A 205 18.61 9.99 16.52
N ASN A 206 17.89 11.03 16.11
CA ASN A 206 17.65 12.21 16.94
C ASN A 206 16.86 11.88 18.22
N LEU A 207 15.92 10.94 18.15
CA LEU A 207 15.15 10.48 19.31
C LEU A 207 16.02 9.62 20.25
N ILE A 208 16.95 8.84 19.72
CA ILE A 208 17.94 8.07 20.52
C ILE A 208 18.92 9.02 21.22
N ASP A 209 19.40 10.05 20.53
CA ASP A 209 20.27 11.07 21.14
C ASP A 209 19.56 11.81 22.30
N GLN A 210 18.25 12.03 22.18
CA GLN A 210 17.40 12.61 23.23
C GLN A 210 17.03 11.61 24.34
N LEU A 211 17.09 10.31 24.07
CA LEU A 211 16.85 9.25 25.06
C LEU A 211 17.94 9.24 26.15
N LEU A 212 19.15 9.67 25.81
CA LEU A 212 20.26 9.85 26.75
C LEU A 212 19.97 10.88 27.85
N ALA A 213 19.00 11.78 27.63
CA ALA A 213 18.49 12.72 28.63
C ALA A 213 17.41 12.10 29.57
N LEU A 214 17.05 10.82 29.38
CA LEU A 214 16.13 10.02 30.21
C LEU A 214 14.73 10.61 30.47
N GLU A 215 14.22 11.51 29.62
CA GLU A 215 12.85 12.00 29.77
C GLU A 215 11.82 10.89 29.42
N PRO A 216 10.88 10.51 30.32
CA PRO A 216 9.89 9.46 30.05
C PRO A 216 9.04 9.71 28.79
N ILE A 217 8.87 10.98 28.43
CA ILE A 217 8.10 11.39 27.25
C ILE A 217 8.85 11.13 25.94
N THR A 218 10.18 11.19 25.93
CA THR A 218 10.99 10.88 24.73
C THR A 218 11.00 9.38 24.45
N VAL A 219 11.00 8.55 25.50
CA VAL A 219 10.81 7.08 25.41
C VAL A 219 9.47 6.76 24.74
N ALA A 220 8.37 7.39 25.19
CA ALA A 220 7.05 7.16 24.63
C ALA A 220 6.96 7.56 23.14
N VAL A 221 7.55 8.71 22.77
CA VAL A 221 7.61 9.16 21.37
C VAL A 221 8.43 8.22 20.50
N LEU A 222 9.56 7.70 21.02
CA LEU A 222 10.40 6.72 20.32
C LEU A 222 9.65 5.41 20.06
N ILE A 223 9.02 4.83 21.09
CA ILE A 223 8.24 3.59 20.95
C ILE A 223 7.12 3.78 19.93
N CYS A 224 6.39 4.89 20.00
CA CYS A 224 5.31 5.13 19.05
C CYS A 224 5.84 5.33 17.61
N THR A 225 7.01 5.96 17.45
CA THR A 225 7.66 6.14 16.15
C THR A 225 8.07 4.79 15.56
N LEU A 226 8.61 3.86 16.37
CA LEU A 226 8.97 2.51 15.93
C LEU A 226 7.73 1.68 15.52
N LEU A 227 6.66 1.75 16.30
CA LEU A 227 5.39 1.10 15.95
C LEU A 227 4.79 1.69 14.66
N LEU A 228 4.91 3.00 14.45
CA LEU A 228 4.45 3.63 13.22
C LEU A 228 5.25 3.16 12.00
N ILE A 229 6.57 2.98 12.15
CA ILE A 229 7.43 2.37 11.11
C ILE A 229 6.94 0.96 10.78
N LEU A 230 6.65 0.14 11.80
CA LEU A 230 6.14 -1.22 11.60
C LEU A 230 4.81 -1.23 10.82
N ILE A 231 3.90 -0.31 11.17
CA ILE A 231 2.61 -0.16 10.46
C ILE A 231 2.84 0.21 9.00
N VAL A 232 3.70 1.19 8.71
CA VAL A 232 4.01 1.61 7.33
C VAL A 232 4.62 0.48 6.52
N ILE A 233 5.55 -0.27 7.09
CA ILE A 233 6.15 -1.45 6.44
C ILE A 233 5.07 -2.49 6.14
N SER A 234 4.18 -2.77 7.09
CA SER A 234 3.06 -3.70 6.89
C SER A 234 2.10 -3.23 5.78
N GLN A 235 1.83 -1.93 5.68
CA GLN A 235 1.04 -1.35 4.59
C GLN A 235 1.72 -1.54 3.23
N ILE A 236 3.03 -1.31 3.13
CA ILE A 236 3.79 -1.50 1.89
C ILE A 236 3.75 -2.97 1.47
N ILE A 237 4.07 -3.88 2.39
CA ILE A 237 4.10 -5.33 2.11
C ILE A 237 2.72 -5.81 1.70
N SER A 238 1.67 -5.49 2.45
CA SER A 238 0.30 -5.92 2.14
C SER A 238 -0.18 -5.41 0.79
N SER A 239 0.13 -4.14 0.44
CA SER A 239 -0.20 -3.57 -0.87
C SER A 239 0.50 -4.30 -2.00
N LEU A 240 1.79 -4.61 -1.85
CA LEU A 240 2.57 -5.36 -2.84
C LEU A 240 2.06 -6.79 -3.01
N VAL A 241 1.81 -7.50 -1.91
CA VAL A 241 1.29 -8.88 -1.91
C VAL A 241 -0.03 -8.94 -2.65
N ILE A 242 -0.93 -7.99 -2.41
CA ILE A 242 -2.24 -7.96 -3.06
C ILE A 242 -2.13 -7.67 -4.56
N CYS A 243 -1.26 -6.74 -4.96
CA CYS A 243 -0.99 -6.49 -6.37
C CYS A 243 -0.45 -7.74 -7.07
N LEU A 244 0.44 -8.49 -6.40
CA LEU A 244 0.99 -9.75 -6.89
C LEU A 244 -0.07 -10.85 -6.99
N LEU A 245 -0.91 -11.01 -5.97
CA LEU A 245 -1.99 -12.00 -5.97
C LEU A 245 -2.97 -11.76 -7.12
N LEU A 246 -3.38 -10.51 -7.33
CA LEU A 246 -4.26 -10.15 -8.43
C LEU A 246 -3.60 -10.43 -9.79
N CYS A 247 -2.34 -10.05 -9.96
CA CYS A 247 -1.60 -10.34 -11.19
C CYS A 247 -1.44 -11.85 -11.44
N HIS A 248 -1.14 -12.61 -10.38
CA HIS A 248 -1.03 -14.06 -10.44
C HIS A 248 -2.34 -14.72 -10.86
N ASP A 249 -3.44 -14.41 -10.18
CA ASP A 249 -4.74 -15.02 -10.42
C ASP A 249 -5.24 -14.74 -11.86
N ILE A 250 -4.99 -13.53 -12.39
CA ILE A 250 -5.31 -13.16 -13.77
C ILE A 250 -4.43 -13.89 -14.79
N THR A 251 -3.12 -14.00 -14.53
CA THR A 251 -2.17 -14.57 -15.49
C THR A 251 -2.11 -16.10 -15.44
N HIS A 252 -2.60 -16.72 -14.37
CA HIS A 252 -2.62 -18.17 -14.21
C HIS A 252 -3.44 -18.88 -15.29
N PHE A 253 -4.52 -18.26 -15.79
CA PHE A 253 -5.31 -18.82 -16.89
C PHE A 253 -4.48 -19.05 -18.16
N ARG A 254 -3.49 -18.19 -18.42
CA ARG A 254 -2.53 -18.37 -19.53
C ARG A 254 -1.73 -19.66 -19.37
N TYR A 255 -1.26 -19.94 -18.16
CA TYR A 255 -0.51 -21.17 -17.87
C TYR A 255 -1.39 -22.39 -18.13
N LEU A 256 -2.64 -22.38 -17.68
CA LEU A 256 -3.59 -23.48 -17.91
C LEU A 256 -3.84 -23.72 -19.40
N LEU A 257 -3.97 -22.67 -20.22
CA LEU A 257 -4.11 -22.82 -21.67
C LEU A 257 -2.87 -23.44 -22.32
N ILE A 258 -1.66 -23.09 -21.86
CA ILE A 258 -0.42 -23.69 -22.35
C ILE A 258 -0.36 -25.17 -21.99
N VAL A 259 -0.72 -25.52 -20.75
CA VAL A 259 -0.78 -26.93 -20.30
C VAL A 259 -1.79 -27.73 -21.12
N LEU A 260 -2.97 -27.17 -21.40
CA LEU A 260 -3.97 -27.80 -22.26
C LEU A 260 -3.39 -28.10 -23.65
N ILE A 261 -2.79 -27.10 -24.31
CA ILE A 261 -2.18 -27.28 -25.63
C ILE A 261 -1.07 -28.35 -25.61
N ALA A 262 -0.21 -28.32 -24.59
CA ALA A 262 0.91 -29.26 -24.49
C ALA A 262 0.48 -30.68 -24.13
N GLY A 263 -0.59 -30.82 -23.35
CA GLY A 263 -1.04 -32.09 -22.77
C GLY A 263 -2.03 -32.90 -23.62
N THR A 264 -2.66 -32.29 -24.63
CA THR A 264 -3.69 -32.99 -25.42
C THR A 264 -3.33 -33.09 -26.90
N THR A 265 -3.10 -34.32 -27.37
CA THR A 265 -2.86 -34.66 -28.78
C THR A 265 -4.11 -34.50 -29.66
N ALA A 266 -5.29 -34.37 -29.03
CA ALA A 266 -6.60 -34.31 -29.68
C ALA A 266 -7.28 -32.93 -29.63
N LEU A 267 -6.52 -31.82 -29.46
CA LEU A 267 -7.12 -30.51 -29.67
C LEU A 267 -7.60 -30.40 -31.12
N GLN A 268 -8.89 -30.11 -31.30
CA GLN A 268 -9.39 -29.68 -32.60
C GLN A 268 -8.61 -28.43 -33.05
N GLU A 269 -8.28 -28.33 -34.35
CA GLU A 269 -7.54 -27.18 -34.91
C GLU A 269 -8.16 -25.83 -34.51
N GLN A 270 -9.48 -25.77 -34.44
CA GLN A 270 -10.22 -24.58 -34.02
C GLN A 270 -10.02 -24.25 -32.54
N THR A 271 -10.03 -25.24 -31.64
CA THR A 271 -9.72 -25.07 -30.20
C THR A 271 -8.30 -24.53 -30.01
N TYR A 272 -7.34 -25.05 -30.77
CA TYR A 272 -5.94 -24.61 -30.74
C TYR A 272 -5.80 -23.14 -31.15
N SER A 273 -6.49 -22.74 -32.23
CA SER A 273 -6.48 -21.35 -32.70
C SER A 273 -7.01 -20.36 -31.65
N VAL A 274 -8.09 -20.71 -30.95
CA VAL A 274 -8.67 -19.87 -29.88
C VAL A 274 -7.71 -19.75 -28.70
N ALA A 275 -7.13 -20.87 -28.26
CA ALA A 275 -6.19 -20.90 -27.15
C ALA A 275 -4.96 -20.02 -27.44
N ILE A 276 -4.35 -20.16 -28.62
CA ILE A 276 -3.17 -19.35 -29.02
C ILE A 276 -3.52 -17.88 -29.17
N ALA A 277 -4.63 -17.55 -29.83
CA ALA A 277 -5.06 -16.17 -29.99
C ALA A 277 -5.22 -15.49 -28.61
N TYR A 278 -5.79 -16.20 -27.65
CA TYR A 278 -5.99 -15.69 -26.31
C TYR A 278 -4.70 -15.67 -25.46
N ILE A 279 -3.81 -16.66 -25.59
CA ILE A 279 -2.48 -16.61 -24.96
C ILE A 279 -1.71 -15.37 -25.44
N ASN A 280 -1.69 -15.13 -26.76
CA ASN A 280 -1.05 -13.96 -27.34
C ASN A 280 -1.67 -12.65 -26.84
N HIS A 281 -2.99 -12.63 -26.71
CA HIS A 281 -3.70 -11.51 -26.11
C HIS A 281 -3.25 -11.24 -24.66
N LEU A 282 -3.22 -12.28 -23.81
CA LEU A 282 -2.76 -12.17 -22.42
C LEU A 282 -1.26 -11.83 -22.29
N TYR A 283 -0.46 -12.16 -23.31
CA TYR A 283 0.96 -11.80 -23.35
C TYR A 283 1.17 -10.31 -23.69
N ARG A 284 0.34 -9.77 -24.59
CA ARG A 284 0.42 -8.37 -25.05
C ARG A 284 -0.25 -7.40 -24.09
N ASN A 285 -1.35 -7.80 -23.47
CA ASN A 285 -2.07 -6.96 -22.52
C ASN A 285 -1.49 -7.11 -21.12
N ARG A 286 -0.95 -6.00 -20.60
CA ARG A 286 -0.53 -5.92 -19.20
C ARG A 286 -1.79 -5.84 -18.33
N VAL A 287 -2.02 -6.86 -17.52
CA VAL A 287 -3.16 -6.94 -16.61
C VAL A 287 -2.68 -6.87 -15.16
N GLY A 288 -3.47 -6.23 -14.29
CA GLY A 288 -3.14 -6.03 -12.88
C GLY A 288 -3.23 -4.56 -12.45
N VAL A 289 -2.60 -4.24 -11.32
CA VAL A 289 -2.48 -2.87 -10.80
C VAL A 289 -1.29 -2.18 -11.46
N SER A 290 -1.50 -0.98 -12.00
CA SER A 290 -0.45 -0.13 -12.57
C SER A 290 0.09 0.86 -11.54
N PHE A 291 1.35 1.27 -11.68
CA PHE A 291 1.95 2.31 -10.85
C PHE A 291 1.92 3.65 -11.60
N PHE A 292 1.06 4.59 -11.21
CA PHE A 292 0.80 5.86 -11.93
C PHE A 292 0.52 5.67 -13.43
N GLU A 293 -0.35 4.72 -13.78
CA GLU A 293 -0.69 4.37 -15.17
C GLU A 293 0.48 3.78 -15.98
N ILE A 294 1.68 3.75 -15.40
CA ILE A 294 2.81 2.99 -15.88
C ILE A 294 2.54 1.54 -15.45
N THR A 295 2.08 0.72 -16.38
CA THR A 295 1.85 -0.72 -16.21
C THR A 295 3.17 -1.46 -15.98
N ILE A 296 3.81 -1.29 -14.84
CA ILE A 296 5.07 -1.96 -14.49
C ILE A 296 5.00 -2.38 -13.03
N ILE A 297 3.97 -3.10 -12.57
CA ILE A 297 4.14 -3.94 -11.37
C ILE A 297 4.26 -5.37 -11.86
N ASP A 298 5.45 -5.71 -12.36
CA ASP A 298 5.86 -7.09 -12.60
C ASP A 298 6.86 -7.54 -11.51
N ARG A 299 7.14 -8.84 -11.44
CA ARG A 299 8.12 -9.38 -10.48
C ARG A 299 9.46 -8.63 -10.54
N ARG A 300 9.92 -8.27 -11.74
CA ARG A 300 11.18 -7.56 -11.97
C ARG A 300 11.14 -6.13 -11.44
N PHE A 301 10.01 -5.44 -11.53
CA PHE A 301 9.83 -4.13 -10.94
C PHE A 301 9.84 -4.19 -9.43
N ILE A 302 9.20 -5.19 -8.82
CA ILE A 302 9.25 -5.36 -7.37
C ILE A 302 10.69 -5.67 -6.93
N GLU A 303 11.40 -6.56 -7.63
CA GLU A 303 12.82 -6.82 -7.38
C GLU A 303 13.66 -5.53 -7.49
N LYS A 304 13.45 -4.72 -8.53
CA LYS A 304 14.14 -3.42 -8.71
C LYS A 304 13.76 -2.39 -7.66
N ALA A 305 12.48 -2.27 -7.31
CA ALA A 305 12.00 -1.32 -6.32
C ALA A 305 12.50 -1.69 -4.93
N VAL A 306 12.44 -2.98 -4.55
CA VAL A 306 13.04 -3.50 -3.31
C VAL A 306 14.54 -3.25 -3.31
N THR A 307 15.23 -3.47 -4.43
CA THR A 307 16.67 -3.21 -4.54
C THR A 307 16.99 -1.72 -4.40
N ILE A 308 16.20 -0.82 -5.00
CA ILE A 308 16.36 0.63 -4.87
C ILE A 308 16.07 1.07 -3.43
N VAL A 309 15.02 0.56 -2.80
CA VAL A 309 14.68 0.86 -1.41
C VAL A 309 15.79 0.35 -0.47
N LEU A 310 16.28 -0.88 -0.67
CA LEU A 310 17.42 -1.43 0.06
C LEU A 310 18.70 -0.65 -0.19
N LEU A 311 18.95 -0.20 -1.42
CA LEU A 311 20.12 0.60 -1.79
C LEU A 311 20.04 1.99 -1.15
N ILE A 312 18.89 2.66 -1.18
CA ILE A 312 18.67 3.94 -0.49
C ILE A 312 18.84 3.77 1.01
N THR A 313 18.33 2.67 1.58
CA THR A 313 18.46 2.33 3.01
C THR A 313 19.92 2.02 3.38
N ALA A 314 20.65 1.32 2.51
CA ALA A 314 22.07 1.01 2.68
C ALA A 314 22.94 2.27 2.54
N ILE A 315 22.72 3.08 1.49
CA ILE A 315 23.36 4.39 1.32
C ILE A 315 23.07 5.25 2.54
N TYR A 316 21.85 5.24 3.07
CA TYR A 316 21.51 5.95 4.30
C TYR A 316 22.29 5.42 5.52
N TYR A 317 22.36 4.11 5.71
CA TYR A 317 23.10 3.49 6.80
C TYR A 317 24.60 3.81 6.74
N PHE A 318 25.21 3.69 5.56
CA PHE A 318 26.65 3.93 5.38
C PHE A 318 27.01 5.43 5.39
N ASN A 319 26.18 6.29 4.80
CA ASN A 319 26.47 7.74 4.72
C ASN A 319 26.10 8.50 6.02
N GLY A 320 25.29 7.88 6.89
CA GLY A 320 25.02 8.36 8.26
C GLY A 320 26.10 7.97 9.26
N TYR A 321 26.69 6.78 9.12
CA TYR A 321 27.72 6.26 10.04
C TYR A 321 28.98 7.15 10.04
N ASP A 322 29.40 7.64 8.87
CA ASP A 322 30.59 8.49 8.73
C ASP A 322 30.42 9.88 9.38
N LYS A 323 29.19 10.42 9.43
CA LYS A 323 28.94 11.74 10.04
C LYS A 323 28.86 11.69 11.56
N TYR A 324 28.28 10.63 12.13
CA TYR A 324 28.19 10.47 13.58
C TYR A 324 29.55 10.18 14.24
N LEU A 325 30.46 9.50 13.52
CA LEU A 325 31.80 9.22 14.02
C LEU A 325 32.67 10.49 14.10
N ILE A 326 32.51 11.42 13.15
CA ILE A 326 33.22 12.71 13.12
C ILE A 326 32.67 13.68 14.18
N ASP A 327 31.34 13.78 14.33
CA ASP A 327 30.72 14.66 15.34
C ASP A 327 31.00 14.18 16.78
N SER A 328 30.99 12.87 17.03
CA SER A 328 31.33 12.32 18.35
C SER A 328 32.81 12.53 18.70
N CYS A 329 33.71 12.44 17.72
CA CYS A 329 35.13 12.71 17.93
C CYS A 329 35.37 14.20 18.23
N SER A 330 34.65 15.10 17.55
CA SER A 330 34.73 16.55 17.79
C SER A 330 34.27 16.96 19.20
N LYS A 331 33.19 16.34 19.72
CA LYS A 331 32.69 16.58 21.09
C LYS A 331 33.62 16.04 22.18
N ILE A 332 34.28 14.92 21.92
CA ILE A 332 35.27 14.35 22.84
C ILE A 332 36.51 15.26 22.89
N VAL A 333 36.98 15.75 21.73
CA VAL A 333 38.13 16.67 21.66
C VAL A 333 37.82 18.02 22.31
N SER A 334 36.62 18.58 22.11
CA SER A 334 36.23 19.83 22.78
C SER A 334 36.06 19.67 24.29
N GLY A 335 35.51 18.53 24.74
CA GLY A 335 35.38 18.22 26.18
C GLY A 335 36.71 17.99 26.89
N LEU A 336 37.75 17.58 26.16
CA LEU A 336 39.12 17.44 26.68
C LEU A 336 39.87 18.77 26.71
N GLN A 337 39.56 19.73 25.82
CA GLN A 337 40.14 21.08 25.84
C GLN A 337 39.58 21.96 26.97
N ASP A 338 38.33 21.76 27.39
CA ASP A 338 37.73 22.47 28.53
C ASP A 338 38.15 21.87 29.90
N ALA A 339 38.84 20.72 29.90
CA ALA A 339 39.27 20.00 31.10
C ALA A 339 40.78 20.13 31.41
N THR A 340 41.53 20.87 30.60
CA THR A 340 42.93 21.27 30.82
C THR A 340 43.03 22.78 30.90
#